data_AF-A0AA39IJ80-F1
#
_entry.id   AF-A0AA39IJ80-F1
#
_cell.length_a   1.000
_cell.length_b   1.000
_cell.length_c   1.000
_cell.angle_alpha   90.00
_cell.angle_beta   90.00
_cell.angle_gamma   90.00
#
_symmetry.space_group_name_H-M   'P 1'
#
loop_
_entity.id
_entity.type
_entity.pdbx_description
1 polymer ?
#
loop_
_entity_poly.entity_id
_entity_poly.type
_entity_poly.pdbx_seq_one_letter_code
_entity_poly.pdbx_strand_id
1 'polypeptide(L)'
;MVTPSLLTTFLGALLFVFASAKSRCFSDKVAAFSGQLDNGNALKRCANKEDLLNHATKECGQTAKKYMFKEKCDTKEERYAYVEYECCDLPKYPLECDLQLSRIPDLLELAKSHVKDVLSLSKRIRTARLKGDNSTVEYLQSKFVSNFGLLNEVWHKTMTVSGPEVYAHPECPNFTVTNSNDSFVSREFMLYDLKQEVVTGLLQTKIMSLPQMLISCVDAQDKNVVLADMFPAAFNPVTLAKLIYNRHSASELFPELLPHISAYAIDVFHNASMGLEPDDKDFWEQPDAEKGFKDLLVGLCTEERLSLMECPANSRYFKLFAGIVILIFIGVGCSAVYFTIARKWKARDDLRVAYKVFENVNVKL
;
A
#
# COMPACT_ATOMS: atom_id res chain seq x y z
N MET A 1 32.43 11.24 22.86
CA MET A 1 31.94 12.08 23.98
C MET A 1 30.60 12.66 23.57
N VAL A 2 29.50 12.12 24.10
CA VAL A 2 28.16 12.68 23.90
C VAL A 2 28.03 13.85 24.88
N THR A 3 27.75 15.05 24.38
CA THR A 3 27.63 16.24 25.24
C THR A 3 26.38 16.12 26.13
N PRO A 4 26.44 16.51 27.42
CA PRO A 4 25.32 16.39 28.35
C PRO A 4 24.04 17.12 27.90
N SER A 5 24.17 18.09 26.97
CA SER A 5 23.05 18.79 26.35
C SER A 5 22.14 17.91 25.48
N LEU A 6 22.69 16.87 24.83
CA LEU A 6 21.92 15.99 23.93
C LEU A 6 21.08 14.98 24.71
N LEU A 7 21.59 14.53 25.86
CA LEU A 7 20.90 13.59 26.74
C LEU A 7 19.65 14.24 27.38
N THR A 8 19.76 15.51 27.79
CA THR A 8 18.65 16.28 28.38
C THR A 8 17.54 16.58 27.38
N THR A 9 17.87 16.84 26.11
CA THR A 9 16.86 17.02 25.06
C THR A 9 16.15 15.72 24.72
N PHE A 10 16.85 14.59 24.74
CA PHE A 10 16.26 13.27 24.45
C PHE A 10 15.33 12.81 25.59
N LEU A 11 15.76 12.96 26.84
CA LEU A 11 14.93 12.68 28.02
C LEU A 11 13.74 13.63 28.14
N GLY A 12 13.92 14.92 27.81
CA GLY A 12 12.83 15.89 27.75
C GLY A 12 11.79 15.57 26.67
N ALA A 13 12.23 15.14 25.49
CA ALA A 13 11.35 14.70 24.40
C ALA A 13 10.60 13.40 24.74
N LEU A 14 11.27 12.41 25.34
CA LEU A 14 10.63 11.19 25.84
C LEU A 14 9.58 11.52 26.91
N LEU A 15 9.92 12.35 27.90
CA LEU A 15 8.97 12.77 28.95
C LEU A 15 7.80 13.59 28.40
N PHE A 16 7.98 14.38 27.34
CA PHE A 16 6.87 15.10 26.67
C PHE A 16 5.94 14.14 25.89
N VAL A 17 6.49 13.09 25.27
CA VAL A 17 5.70 12.04 24.61
C VAL A 17 4.87 11.25 25.63
N PHE A 18 5.43 10.93 26.81
CA PHE A 18 4.69 10.26 27.88
C PHE A 18 3.72 11.19 28.64
N ALA A 19 4.06 12.48 28.82
CA ALA A 19 3.22 13.44 29.54
C ALA A 19 2.07 14.02 28.69
N SER A 20 2.15 13.94 27.36
CA SER A 20 1.04 14.31 26.47
C SER A 20 0.02 13.19 26.26
N ALA A 21 0.16 12.06 26.95
CA ALA A 21 -0.89 11.06 27.11
C ALA A 21 -1.98 11.58 28.08
N LYS A 22 -2.54 12.76 27.81
CA LYS A 22 -3.89 13.08 28.29
C LYS A 22 -4.77 11.95 27.77
N SER A 23 -5.32 11.15 28.68
CA SER A 23 -6.24 10.04 28.43
C SER A 23 -7.16 10.36 27.24
N ARG A 24 -6.80 9.90 26.04
CA ARG A 24 -7.63 10.13 24.85
C ARG A 24 -8.76 9.13 24.96
N CYS A 25 -9.89 9.59 25.47
CA CYS A 25 -11.08 8.77 25.47
C CYS A 25 -11.62 8.67 24.03
N PHE A 26 -12.09 7.50 23.63
CA PHE A 26 -12.76 7.25 22.37
C PHE A 26 -14.20 6.81 22.63
N SER A 27 -15.08 7.08 21.66
CA SER A 27 -16.48 6.65 21.72
C SER A 27 -16.71 5.51 20.75
N ASP A 28 -17.40 4.47 21.19
CA ASP A 28 -17.70 3.29 20.39
C ASP A 28 -19.13 2.77 20.69
N LYS A 29 -19.55 1.72 19.97
CA LYS A 29 -20.88 1.13 20.05
C LYS A 29 -20.78 -0.39 20.04
N VAL A 30 -21.53 -1.07 20.91
CA VAL A 30 -21.76 -2.53 20.84
C VAL A 30 -23.21 -2.79 20.47
N ALA A 31 -23.42 -3.57 19.40
CA ALA A 31 -24.74 -4.01 18.96
C ALA A 31 -24.95 -5.50 19.27
N ALA A 32 -26.15 -5.84 19.72
CA ALA A 32 -26.59 -7.22 19.82
C ALA A 32 -27.16 -7.66 18.47
N PHE A 33 -26.74 -8.83 17.99
CA PHE A 33 -27.25 -9.37 16.72
C PHE A 33 -27.56 -10.86 16.82
N SER A 34 -28.42 -11.33 15.92
CA SER A 34 -28.61 -12.75 15.63
C SER A 34 -28.20 -13.08 14.20
N GLY A 35 -27.74 -14.32 13.94
CA GLY A 35 -27.27 -14.76 12.63
C GLY A 35 -25.75 -14.73 12.47
N GLN A 36 -25.26 -14.58 11.24
CA GLN A 36 -23.84 -14.57 10.90
C GLN A 36 -23.44 -13.18 10.38
N LEU A 37 -22.32 -12.66 10.91
CA LEU A 37 -21.77 -11.38 10.44
C LEU A 37 -21.37 -11.48 8.97
N ASP A 38 -20.66 -12.56 8.64
CA ASP A 38 -20.27 -12.95 7.30
C ASP A 38 -21.51 -13.39 6.51
N ASN A 39 -21.69 -12.85 5.30
CA ASN A 39 -22.82 -13.06 4.39
C ASN A 39 -24.06 -12.18 4.63
N GLY A 40 -24.00 -11.16 5.48
CA GLY A 40 -25.02 -10.11 5.55
C GLY A 40 -26.35 -10.58 6.13
N ASN A 41 -26.34 -11.72 6.83
CA ASN A 41 -27.54 -12.33 7.41
C ASN A 41 -27.74 -11.96 8.88
N ALA A 42 -26.89 -11.11 9.47
CA ALA A 42 -27.08 -10.70 10.84
C ALA A 42 -28.17 -9.64 10.95
N LEU A 43 -29.10 -9.88 11.85
CA LEU A 43 -30.18 -8.96 12.19
C LEU A 43 -29.95 -8.41 13.58
N LYS A 44 -30.28 -7.13 13.77
CA LYS A 44 -30.32 -6.54 15.11
C LYS A 44 -31.27 -7.34 15.99
N ARG A 45 -30.85 -7.58 17.23
CA ARG A 45 -31.72 -8.18 18.25
C ARG A 45 -31.67 -7.36 19.53
N CYS A 46 -32.57 -7.71 20.45
CA CYS A 46 -32.74 -6.99 21.70
C CYS A 46 -32.07 -7.74 22.84
N ALA A 47 -31.19 -7.05 23.56
CA ALA A 47 -30.44 -7.61 24.69
C ALA A 47 -30.72 -6.83 25.97
N ASN A 48 -30.42 -7.46 27.11
CA ASN A 48 -30.54 -6.82 28.42
C ASN A 48 -29.43 -5.76 28.60
N LYS A 49 -29.70 -4.74 29.41
CA LYS A 49 -28.72 -3.68 29.74
C LYS A 49 -27.38 -4.25 30.24
N GLU A 50 -27.45 -5.26 31.11
CA GLU A 50 -26.28 -5.88 31.70
C GLU A 50 -25.40 -6.57 30.65
N ASP A 51 -26.01 -7.34 29.74
CA ASP A 51 -25.26 -8.04 28.68
C ASP A 51 -24.54 -7.06 27.74
N LEU A 52 -25.23 -5.98 27.34
CA LEU A 52 -24.66 -4.93 26.51
C LEU A 52 -23.50 -4.23 27.21
N LEU A 53 -23.65 -3.87 28.49
CA LEU A 53 -22.60 -3.20 29.26
C LEU A 53 -21.41 -4.12 29.55
N ASN A 54 -21.66 -5.41 29.79
CA ASN A 54 -20.62 -6.41 29.95
C ASN A 54 -19.78 -6.55 28.67
N HIS A 55 -20.41 -6.56 27.49
CA HIS A 55 -19.68 -6.58 26.22
C HIS A 55 -18.95 -5.27 25.95
N ALA A 56 -19.55 -4.11 26.22
CA ALA A 56 -18.87 -2.82 26.10
C ALA A 56 -17.63 -2.74 27.02
N THR A 57 -17.74 -3.26 28.25
CA THR A 57 -16.63 -3.35 29.20
C THR A 57 -15.53 -4.29 28.71
N LYS A 58 -15.91 -5.45 28.13
CA LYS A 58 -14.97 -6.39 27.53
C LYS A 58 -14.22 -5.80 26.33
N GLU A 59 -14.92 -5.05 25.48
CA GLU A 59 -14.33 -4.38 24.31
C GLU A 59 -13.43 -3.22 24.73
N CYS A 60 -13.79 -2.48 25.77
CA CYS A 60 -12.98 -1.40 26.33
C CYS A 60 -11.77 -1.89 27.15
N GLY A 61 -11.76 -3.13 27.62
CA GLY A 61 -10.74 -3.66 28.56
C GLY A 61 -10.88 -3.12 29.99
N GLN A 62 -11.77 -2.15 30.21
CA GLN A 62 -12.12 -1.55 31.50
C GLN A 62 -13.58 -1.14 31.50
N THR A 63 -14.11 -0.74 32.66
CA THR A 63 -15.48 -0.22 32.76
C THR A 63 -15.62 1.07 31.94
N ALA A 64 -16.65 1.13 31.11
CA ALA A 64 -16.96 2.32 30.32
C ALA A 64 -17.17 3.53 31.24
N LYS A 65 -16.51 4.65 30.92
CA LYS A 65 -16.62 5.90 31.70
C LYS A 65 -18.00 6.55 31.57
N LYS A 66 -18.58 6.45 30.38
CA LYS A 66 -19.95 6.87 30.07
C LYS A 66 -20.57 5.85 29.15
N TYR A 67 -21.88 5.67 29.24
CA TYR A 67 -22.62 4.84 28.31
C TYR A 67 -24.08 5.31 28.17
N MET A 68 -24.70 4.97 27.05
CA MET A 68 -26.08 5.28 26.74
C MET A 68 -26.69 4.14 25.93
N PHE A 69 -27.80 3.58 26.41
CA PHE A 69 -28.57 2.57 25.69
C PHE A 69 -29.47 3.22 24.64
N LYS A 70 -29.60 2.58 23.48
CA LYS A 70 -30.30 3.12 22.31
C LYS A 70 -31.20 2.07 21.68
N GLU A 71 -32.20 2.55 20.94
CA GLU A 71 -33.21 1.70 20.28
C GLU A 71 -33.85 0.71 21.26
N LYS A 72 -34.68 1.25 22.17
CA LYS A 72 -35.45 0.45 23.12
C LYS A 72 -36.44 -0.42 22.34
N CYS A 73 -36.33 -1.74 22.52
CA CYS A 73 -37.12 -2.70 21.77
C CYS A 73 -38.46 -3.03 22.41
N ASP A 74 -38.46 -3.28 23.71
CA ASP A 74 -39.64 -3.62 24.48
C ASP A 74 -39.95 -2.47 25.43
N THR A 75 -41.22 -2.10 25.53
CA THR A 75 -41.67 -1.05 26.46
C THR A 75 -41.73 -1.56 27.90
N LYS A 76 -41.97 -2.86 28.11
CA LYS A 76 -42.14 -3.51 29.41
C LYS A 76 -40.82 -3.99 30.00
N GLU A 77 -39.96 -4.60 29.17
CA GLU A 77 -38.62 -5.02 29.56
C GLU A 77 -37.58 -3.96 29.20
N GLU A 78 -36.57 -3.75 30.05
CA GLU A 78 -35.49 -2.78 29.77
C GLU A 78 -34.46 -3.35 28.78
N ARG A 79 -34.90 -3.58 27.53
CA ARG A 79 -34.10 -4.19 26.45
C ARG A 79 -33.83 -3.24 25.31
N TYR A 80 -32.63 -3.34 24.75
CA TYR A 80 -32.09 -2.39 23.78
C TYR A 80 -31.33 -3.12 22.67
N ALA A 81 -31.24 -2.51 21.49
CA ALA A 81 -30.48 -3.06 20.39
C ALA A 81 -28.97 -2.83 20.53
N TYR A 82 -28.56 -1.69 21.09
CA TYR A 82 -27.14 -1.36 21.30
C TYR A 82 -26.89 -0.43 22.48
N VAL A 83 -25.62 -0.37 22.87
CA VAL A 83 -25.07 0.59 23.83
C VAL A 83 -23.95 1.39 23.15
N GLU A 84 -24.02 2.71 23.26
CA GLU A 84 -22.93 3.62 22.94
C GLU A 84 -22.13 3.87 24.22
N TYR A 85 -20.80 3.87 24.14
CA TYR A 85 -19.94 3.98 25.32
C TYR A 85 -18.67 4.79 25.06
N GLU A 86 -18.13 5.40 26.11
CA GLU A 86 -16.86 6.14 26.12
C GLU A 86 -15.82 5.31 26.90
N CYS A 87 -14.72 4.97 26.25
CA CYS A 87 -13.59 4.26 26.81
C CYS A 87 -12.38 5.21 26.91
N CYS A 88 -11.62 5.17 28.01
CA CYS A 88 -10.44 6.03 28.20
C CYS A 88 -9.12 5.24 28.25
N ASP A 89 -9.13 4.03 27.69
CA ASP A 89 -7.93 3.20 27.51
C ASP A 89 -7.43 3.29 26.06
N LEU A 90 -6.34 2.58 25.78
CA LEU A 90 -5.93 2.30 24.42
C LEU A 90 -7.01 1.46 23.70
N PRO A 91 -7.35 1.79 22.44
CA PRO A 91 -8.27 0.97 21.66
C PRO A 91 -7.77 -0.47 21.56
N LYS A 92 -8.69 -1.42 21.75
CA LYS A 92 -8.41 -2.86 21.58
C LYS A 92 -7.92 -3.17 20.15
N TYR A 93 -8.39 -2.42 19.16
CA TYR A 93 -8.01 -2.56 17.75
C TYR A 93 -7.17 -1.33 17.35
N PRO A 94 -5.88 -1.28 17.74
CA PRO A 94 -5.03 -0.16 17.35
C PRO A 94 -4.92 -0.09 15.82
N LEU A 95 -4.91 1.13 15.29
CA LEU A 95 -4.70 1.38 13.86
C LEU A 95 -3.38 0.80 13.38
N GLU A 96 -2.41 0.68 14.28
CA GLU A 96 -1.09 0.10 14.05
C GLU A 96 -1.12 -1.41 13.79
N CYS A 97 -2.24 -2.10 14.11
CA CYS A 97 -2.45 -3.49 13.71
C CYS A 97 -2.75 -3.67 12.21
N ASP A 98 -2.80 -2.58 11.43
CA ASP A 98 -2.68 -2.60 9.97
C ASP A 98 -1.25 -2.98 9.50
N LEU A 99 -0.57 -3.89 10.21
CA LEU A 99 0.77 -4.43 9.89
C LEU A 99 0.89 -4.91 8.44
N GLN A 100 -0.23 -5.32 7.83
CA GLN A 100 -0.31 -5.63 6.40
C GLN A 100 0.20 -4.47 5.52
N LEU A 101 -0.16 -3.22 5.82
CA LEU A 101 0.25 -2.04 5.04
C LEU A 101 1.77 -1.85 5.00
N SER A 102 2.49 -2.25 6.05
CA SER A 102 3.96 -2.09 6.07
C SER A 102 4.69 -3.02 5.10
N ARG A 103 4.14 -4.22 4.83
CA ARG A 103 4.74 -5.24 3.94
C ARG A 103 4.20 -5.19 2.52
N ILE A 104 3.04 -4.56 2.33
CA ILE A 104 2.39 -4.41 1.03
C ILE A 104 3.32 -3.80 -0.03
N PRO A 105 4.11 -2.74 0.24
CA PRO A 105 5.01 -2.17 -0.76
C PRO A 105 6.02 -3.19 -1.33
N ASP A 106 6.65 -4.00 -0.48
CA ASP A 106 7.63 -5.01 -0.91
C ASP A 106 6.98 -6.11 -1.75
N LEU A 107 5.80 -6.57 -1.33
CA LEU A 107 5.03 -7.59 -2.05
C LEU A 107 4.52 -7.06 -3.40
N LEU A 108 4.09 -5.80 -3.45
CA LEU A 108 3.63 -5.16 -4.68
C LEU A 108 4.76 -4.89 -5.66
N GLU A 109 5.95 -4.49 -5.20
CA GLU A 109 7.11 -4.35 -6.08
C GLU A 109 7.54 -5.70 -6.66
N LEU A 110 7.50 -6.76 -5.86
CA LEU A 110 7.75 -8.12 -6.34
C LEU A 110 6.68 -8.56 -7.35
N ALA A 111 5.39 -8.36 -7.04
CA ALA A 111 4.29 -8.66 -7.94
C ALA A 111 4.44 -7.89 -9.26
N LYS A 112 4.66 -6.58 -9.20
CA LYS A 112 4.89 -5.69 -10.35
C LYS A 112 6.01 -6.19 -11.26
N SER A 113 7.14 -6.66 -10.69
CA SER A 113 8.21 -7.27 -11.49
C SER A 113 7.72 -8.49 -12.27
N HIS A 114 7.02 -9.41 -11.60
CA HIS A 114 6.50 -10.61 -12.25
C HIS A 114 5.40 -10.31 -13.27
N VAL A 115 4.52 -9.33 -13.00
CA VAL A 115 3.52 -8.87 -13.97
C VAL A 115 4.18 -8.37 -15.25
N LYS A 116 5.25 -7.56 -15.13
CA LYS A 116 6.01 -7.10 -16.31
C LYS A 116 6.59 -8.27 -17.10
N ASP A 117 7.22 -9.24 -16.43
CA ASP A 117 7.82 -10.41 -17.08
C ASP A 117 6.76 -11.24 -17.82
N VAL A 118 5.61 -11.48 -17.17
CA VAL A 118 4.48 -12.23 -17.72
C VAL A 118 3.89 -11.54 -18.95
N LEU A 119 3.71 -10.21 -18.91
CA LEU A 119 3.20 -9.44 -20.04
C LEU A 119 4.17 -9.42 -21.21
N SER A 120 5.47 -9.27 -20.93
CA SER A 120 6.52 -9.33 -21.95
C SER A 120 6.55 -10.71 -22.63
N LEU A 121 6.43 -11.79 -21.86
CA LEU A 121 6.33 -13.15 -22.39
C LEU A 121 5.08 -13.37 -23.24
N SER A 122 3.90 -12.93 -22.78
CA SER A 122 2.64 -13.05 -23.53
C SER A 122 2.73 -12.38 -24.90
N LYS A 123 3.30 -11.17 -24.98
CA LYS A 123 3.55 -10.50 -26.26
C LYS A 123 4.44 -11.31 -27.20
N ARG A 124 5.59 -11.78 -26.70
CA ARG A 124 6.53 -12.57 -27.50
C ARG A 124 5.90 -13.87 -28.00
N ILE A 125 5.07 -14.51 -27.18
CA ILE A 125 4.27 -15.67 -27.57
C ILE A 125 3.34 -15.29 -28.72
N ARG A 126 2.57 -14.21 -28.60
CA ARG A 126 1.68 -13.72 -29.68
C ARG A 126 2.46 -13.45 -30.97
N THR A 127 3.58 -12.74 -30.91
CA THR A 127 4.43 -12.47 -32.09
C THR A 127 4.93 -13.75 -32.74
N ALA A 128 5.38 -14.74 -31.95
CA ALA A 128 5.83 -16.02 -32.46
C ALA A 128 4.68 -16.82 -33.10
N ARG A 129 3.48 -16.82 -32.50
CA ARG A 129 2.27 -17.41 -33.09
C ARG A 129 1.94 -16.79 -34.44
N LEU A 130 1.96 -15.45 -34.55
CA LEU A 130 1.69 -14.74 -35.80
C LEU A 130 2.71 -15.05 -36.91
N LYS A 131 3.93 -15.45 -36.53
CA LYS A 131 4.98 -15.90 -37.46
C LYS A 131 4.96 -17.40 -37.75
N GLY A 132 4.10 -18.17 -37.09
CA GLY A 132 4.08 -19.64 -37.18
C GLY A 132 5.29 -20.33 -36.54
N ASP A 133 6.03 -19.67 -35.65
CA ASP A 133 7.19 -20.27 -34.96
C ASP A 133 6.76 -21.04 -33.71
N ASN A 134 6.26 -22.26 -33.92
CA ASN A 134 5.75 -23.12 -32.86
C ASN A 134 6.81 -23.46 -31.79
N SER A 135 8.08 -23.59 -32.18
CA SER A 135 9.17 -23.93 -31.27
C SER A 135 9.43 -22.82 -30.24
N THR A 136 9.43 -21.57 -30.70
CA THR A 136 9.55 -20.41 -29.82
C THR A 136 8.31 -20.25 -28.94
N VAL A 137 7.11 -20.53 -29.47
CA VAL A 137 5.86 -20.50 -28.69
C VAL A 137 5.93 -21.46 -27.51
N GLU A 138 6.27 -22.73 -27.73
CA GLU A 138 6.34 -23.75 -26.68
C GLU A 138 7.37 -23.37 -25.59
N TYR A 139 8.58 -22.96 -26.02
CA TYR A 139 9.61 -22.49 -25.12
C TYR A 139 9.14 -21.31 -24.25
N LEU A 140 8.52 -20.29 -24.86
CA LEU A 140 8.05 -19.12 -24.13
C LEU A 140 6.85 -19.43 -23.23
N GLN A 141 5.95 -20.32 -23.64
CA GLN A 141 4.82 -20.78 -22.83
C GLN A 141 5.30 -21.46 -21.54
N SER A 142 6.34 -22.29 -21.61
CA SER A 142 6.92 -22.90 -20.40
C SER A 142 7.41 -21.84 -19.39
N LYS A 143 8.09 -20.79 -19.89
CA LYS A 143 8.53 -19.66 -19.06
C LYS A 143 7.38 -18.85 -18.51
N PHE A 144 6.34 -18.66 -19.32
CA PHE A 144 5.14 -17.95 -18.92
C PHE A 144 4.47 -18.65 -17.73
N VAL A 145 4.27 -19.97 -17.80
CA VAL A 145 3.69 -20.77 -16.71
C VAL A 145 4.54 -20.66 -15.44
N SER A 146 5.87 -20.73 -15.56
CA SER A 146 6.77 -20.56 -14.42
C SER A 146 6.64 -19.18 -13.76
N ASN A 147 6.63 -18.09 -14.54
CA ASN A 147 6.51 -16.73 -13.99
C ASN A 147 5.11 -16.47 -13.40
N PHE A 148 4.07 -17.03 -14.02
CA PHE A 148 2.72 -16.96 -13.46
C PHE A 148 2.62 -17.75 -12.15
N GLY A 149 3.33 -18.86 -12.02
CA GLY A 149 3.48 -19.59 -10.76
C GLY A 149 4.10 -18.74 -9.63
N LEU A 150 5.06 -17.87 -9.97
CA LEU A 150 5.66 -16.93 -8.99
C LEU A 150 4.64 -15.88 -8.54
N LEU A 151 3.77 -15.37 -9.42
CA LEU A 151 2.66 -14.48 -9.01
C LEU A 151 1.72 -15.17 -8.02
N ASN A 152 1.36 -16.43 -8.27
CA ASN A 152 0.57 -17.22 -7.33
C ASN A 152 1.29 -17.39 -5.99
N GLU A 153 2.61 -17.60 -5.99
CA GLU A 153 3.40 -17.68 -4.76
C GLU A 153 3.39 -16.36 -3.99
N VAL A 154 3.53 -15.21 -4.67
CA VAL A 154 3.41 -13.88 -4.07
C VAL A 154 2.03 -13.68 -3.47
N TRP A 155 0.98 -14.08 -4.19
CA TRP A 155 -0.39 -14.05 -3.69
C TRP A 155 -0.56 -14.93 -2.44
N HIS A 156 -0.08 -16.17 -2.46
CA HIS A 156 -0.15 -17.05 -1.29
C HIS A 156 0.63 -16.48 -0.10
N LYS A 157 1.81 -15.90 -0.32
CA LYS A 157 2.57 -15.17 0.72
C LYS A 157 1.81 -13.95 1.24
N THR A 158 1.06 -13.28 0.39
CA THR A 158 0.20 -12.16 0.79
C THR A 158 -0.95 -12.66 1.65
N MET A 159 -1.56 -13.79 1.28
CA MET A 159 -2.67 -14.41 2.01
C MET A 159 -2.26 -15.05 3.33
N THR A 160 -1.06 -15.60 3.45
CA THR A 160 -0.54 -16.04 4.75
C THR A 160 -0.25 -14.85 5.67
N VAL A 161 0.07 -13.69 5.09
CA VAL A 161 0.19 -12.40 5.79
C VAL A 161 -1.18 -11.72 6.02
N SER A 162 -2.29 -12.27 5.51
CA SER A 162 -3.65 -11.82 5.85
C SER A 162 -4.54 -12.85 6.51
N GLY A 163 -4.02 -14.06 6.74
CA GLY A 163 -4.76 -15.16 7.36
C GLY A 163 -4.82 -15.10 8.89
N PRO A 164 -5.42 -16.13 9.52
CA PRO A 164 -5.60 -16.20 10.97
C PRO A 164 -4.30 -16.14 11.77
N GLU A 165 -3.15 -16.43 11.15
CA GLU A 165 -1.83 -16.37 11.77
C GLU A 165 -1.35 -14.91 11.98
N VAL A 166 -1.95 -13.92 11.32
CA VAL A 166 -1.62 -12.49 11.52
C VAL A 166 -2.33 -11.92 12.74
N TYR A 167 -3.42 -12.58 13.18
CA TYR A 167 -3.97 -12.37 14.51
C TYR A 167 -2.99 -12.74 15.64
N ALA A 168 -1.89 -13.42 15.31
CA ALA A 168 -0.84 -13.78 16.26
C ALA A 168 0.33 -12.78 16.31
N HIS A 169 0.24 -11.58 15.70
CA HIS A 169 1.21 -10.54 16.06
C HIS A 169 1.08 -10.27 17.57
N PRO A 170 2.16 -10.30 18.37
CA PRO A 170 2.07 -10.24 19.84
C PRO A 170 1.32 -9.02 20.37
N GLU A 171 1.27 -7.96 19.57
CA GLU A 171 0.65 -6.67 19.89
C GLU A 171 -0.80 -6.55 19.38
N CYS A 172 -1.27 -7.49 18.54
CA CYS A 172 -2.64 -7.50 18.04
C CYS A 172 -3.49 -8.51 18.80
N PRO A 173 -4.76 -8.21 19.11
CA PRO A 173 -5.60 -9.12 19.86
C PRO A 173 -5.80 -10.44 19.11
N ASN A 174 -5.78 -11.57 19.82
CA ASN A 174 -6.29 -12.82 19.26
C ASN A 174 -7.80 -12.71 19.05
N PHE A 175 -8.23 -12.86 17.80
CA PHE A 175 -9.65 -12.79 17.46
C PHE A 175 -10.28 -14.17 17.61
N THR A 176 -11.34 -14.24 18.41
CA THR A 176 -12.28 -15.36 18.38
C THR A 176 -13.65 -14.75 18.16
N VAL A 177 -14.06 -14.67 16.90
CA VAL A 177 -15.46 -14.41 16.58
C VAL A 177 -16.23 -15.65 17.02
N THR A 178 -17.01 -15.52 18.09
CA THR A 178 -17.90 -16.61 18.49
C THR A 178 -19.03 -16.67 17.47
N ASN A 179 -19.04 -17.72 16.65
CA ASN A 179 -20.12 -18.08 15.72
C ASN A 179 -21.35 -18.60 16.48
N SER A 180 -21.81 -17.87 17.50
CA SER A 180 -23.10 -18.13 18.14
C SER A 180 -24.19 -17.38 17.39
N ASN A 181 -25.34 -18.05 17.20
CA ASN A 181 -26.51 -17.46 16.55
C ASN A 181 -27.04 -16.21 17.28
N ASP A 182 -26.70 -16.03 18.55
CA ASP A 182 -26.92 -14.81 19.31
C ASP A 182 -25.56 -14.33 19.82
N SER A 183 -25.14 -13.14 19.40
CA SER A 183 -23.83 -12.61 19.76
C SER A 183 -23.87 -11.08 19.85
N PHE A 184 -22.70 -10.49 20.08
CA PHE A 184 -22.48 -9.05 20.19
C PHE A 184 -21.28 -8.68 19.35
N VAL A 185 -21.33 -7.50 18.73
CA VAL A 185 -20.23 -6.99 17.90
C VAL A 185 -20.04 -5.51 18.20
N SER A 186 -18.78 -5.08 18.29
CA SER A 186 -18.44 -3.66 18.41
C SER A 186 -18.28 -3.03 17.02
N ARG A 187 -18.56 -1.73 16.94
CA ARG A 187 -18.36 -0.96 15.70
C ARG A 187 -16.88 -0.88 15.36
N GLU A 188 -15.99 -0.73 16.34
CA GLU A 188 -14.53 -0.78 16.10
C GLU A 188 -14.07 -2.14 15.56
N PHE A 189 -14.57 -3.26 16.10
CA PHE A 189 -14.27 -4.58 15.53
C PHE A 189 -14.73 -4.68 14.08
N MET A 190 -15.97 -4.29 13.79
CA MET A 190 -16.51 -4.34 12.43
C MET A 190 -15.70 -3.45 11.48
N LEU A 191 -15.32 -2.24 11.91
CA LEU A 191 -14.49 -1.34 11.12
C LEU A 191 -13.13 -1.98 10.82
N TYR A 192 -12.49 -2.58 11.82
CA TYR A 192 -11.22 -3.29 11.64
C TYR A 192 -11.36 -4.45 10.64
N ASP A 193 -12.36 -5.30 10.80
CA ASP A 193 -12.57 -6.46 9.93
C ASP A 193 -12.83 -6.06 8.46
N LEU A 194 -13.70 -5.06 8.25
CA LEU A 194 -13.96 -4.48 6.93
C LEU A 194 -12.68 -3.92 6.29
N LYS A 195 -11.79 -3.27 7.05
CA LYS A 195 -10.50 -2.78 6.53
C LYS A 195 -9.61 -3.92 6.06
N GLN A 196 -9.54 -5.02 6.81
CA GLN A 196 -8.73 -6.20 6.45
C GLN A 196 -9.26 -6.84 5.16
N GLU A 197 -10.57 -6.95 5.01
CA GLU A 197 -11.18 -7.44 3.77
C GLU A 197 -10.93 -6.50 2.59
N VAL A 198 -10.99 -5.18 2.79
CA VAL A 198 -10.68 -4.20 1.72
C VAL A 198 -9.26 -4.36 1.24
N VAL A 199 -8.29 -4.44 2.16
CA VAL A 199 -6.88 -4.66 1.82
C VAL A 199 -6.73 -5.97 1.03
N THR A 200 -7.30 -7.07 1.55
CA THR A 200 -7.21 -8.38 0.90
C THR A 200 -7.83 -8.37 -0.49
N GLY A 201 -9.02 -7.79 -0.64
CA GLY A 201 -9.72 -7.67 -1.93
C GLY A 201 -8.92 -6.84 -2.94
N LEU A 202 -8.37 -5.70 -2.51
CA LEU A 202 -7.54 -4.86 -3.37
C LEU A 202 -6.26 -5.57 -3.83
N LEU A 203 -5.58 -6.26 -2.91
CA LEU A 203 -4.39 -7.05 -3.25
C LEU A 203 -4.73 -8.21 -4.19
N GLN A 204 -5.88 -8.87 -4.02
CA GLN A 204 -6.33 -9.90 -4.94
C GLN A 204 -6.53 -9.33 -6.35
N THR A 205 -7.24 -8.21 -6.44
CA THR A 205 -7.49 -7.53 -7.71
C THR A 205 -6.18 -7.14 -8.39
N LYS A 206 -5.21 -6.64 -7.63
CA LYS A 206 -3.91 -6.17 -8.14
C LYS A 206 -2.96 -7.32 -8.51
N ILE A 207 -2.78 -8.31 -7.64
CA ILE A 207 -1.76 -9.36 -7.82
C ILE A 207 -2.28 -10.49 -8.72
N MET A 208 -3.59 -10.75 -8.72
CA MET A 208 -4.18 -11.90 -9.41
C MET A 208 -5.06 -11.50 -10.60
N SER A 209 -6.08 -10.67 -10.37
CA SER A 209 -7.07 -10.38 -11.42
C SER A 209 -6.52 -9.50 -12.53
N LEU A 210 -5.82 -8.41 -12.18
CA LEU A 210 -5.26 -7.47 -13.16
C LEU A 210 -4.26 -8.14 -14.10
N PRO A 211 -3.29 -8.96 -13.63
CA PRO A 211 -2.37 -9.62 -14.53
C PRO A 211 -3.06 -10.62 -15.43
N GLN A 212 -4.01 -11.41 -14.91
CA GLN A 212 -4.82 -12.33 -15.71
C GLN A 212 -5.57 -11.59 -16.83
N MET A 213 -6.24 -10.48 -16.49
CA MET A 213 -6.94 -9.65 -17.47
C MET A 213 -6.00 -9.11 -18.55
N LEU A 214 -4.84 -8.57 -18.16
CA LEU A 214 -3.87 -8.02 -19.10
C LEU A 214 -3.30 -9.10 -20.03
N ILE A 215 -3.01 -10.30 -19.52
CA ILE A 215 -2.59 -11.46 -20.33
C ILE A 215 -3.65 -11.80 -21.37
N SER A 216 -4.91 -11.98 -20.94
CA SER A 216 -6.01 -12.30 -21.85
C SER A 216 -6.22 -11.21 -22.90
N CYS A 217 -6.09 -9.95 -22.50
CA CYS A 217 -6.17 -8.79 -23.37
C CYS A 217 -5.02 -8.72 -24.38
N VAL A 218 -3.79 -9.10 -24.01
CA VAL A 218 -2.65 -9.20 -24.94
C VAL A 218 -2.87 -10.31 -25.97
N ASP A 219 -3.49 -11.43 -25.61
CA ASP A 219 -3.75 -12.53 -26.55
C ASP A 219 -5.00 -12.30 -27.44
N ALA A 220 -5.91 -11.41 -27.03
CA ALA A 220 -7.17 -11.17 -27.71
C ALA A 220 -7.02 -10.50 -29.10
N GLN A 221 -7.87 -10.92 -30.06
CA GLN A 221 -8.05 -10.17 -31.30
C GLN A 221 -8.79 -8.86 -31.04
N ASP A 222 -9.91 -8.93 -30.31
CA ASP A 222 -10.66 -7.78 -29.82
C ASP A 222 -10.43 -7.58 -28.31
N LYS A 223 -9.65 -6.56 -27.98
CA LYS A 223 -9.29 -6.22 -26.60
C LYS A 223 -10.47 -5.68 -25.80
N ASN A 224 -11.39 -4.99 -26.46
CA ASN A 224 -12.52 -4.33 -25.81
C ASN A 224 -13.55 -5.33 -25.32
N VAL A 225 -13.73 -6.43 -26.05
CA VAL A 225 -14.62 -7.54 -25.67
C VAL A 225 -14.09 -8.25 -24.43
N VAL A 226 -12.82 -8.70 -24.47
CA VAL A 226 -12.22 -9.43 -23.33
C VAL A 226 -12.22 -8.59 -22.06
N LEU A 227 -11.88 -7.30 -22.17
CA LEU A 227 -11.93 -6.43 -21.01
C LEU A 227 -13.36 -6.17 -20.55
N ALA A 228 -14.37 -6.07 -21.42
CA ALA A 228 -15.76 -5.90 -20.98
C ALA A 228 -16.24 -7.09 -20.14
N ASP A 229 -15.91 -8.30 -20.56
CA ASP A 229 -16.38 -9.53 -19.89
C ASP A 229 -15.64 -9.80 -18.58
N MET A 230 -14.37 -9.39 -18.51
CA MET A 230 -13.53 -9.66 -17.36
C MET A 230 -13.50 -8.52 -16.35
N PHE A 231 -13.96 -7.30 -16.67
CA PHE A 231 -13.89 -6.14 -15.79
C PHE A 231 -14.80 -6.31 -14.56
N PRO A 232 -14.27 -6.76 -13.43
CA PRO A 232 -15.04 -6.85 -12.21
C PRO A 232 -15.26 -5.45 -11.64
N ALA A 233 -16.47 -5.21 -11.17
CA ALA A 233 -16.83 -4.04 -10.38
C ALA A 233 -15.87 -3.79 -9.19
N ALA A 234 -15.15 -4.82 -8.75
CA ALA A 234 -14.12 -4.78 -7.70
C ALA A 234 -12.86 -3.96 -8.02
N PHE A 235 -12.62 -3.54 -9.27
CA PHE A 235 -11.48 -2.66 -9.58
C PHE A 235 -11.69 -1.22 -9.11
N ASN A 236 -12.94 -0.78 -9.05
CA ASN A 236 -13.27 0.48 -8.41
C ASN A 236 -13.21 0.28 -6.89
N PRO A 237 -12.28 0.93 -6.16
CA PRO A 237 -12.12 0.73 -4.72
C PRO A 237 -13.38 1.10 -3.93
N VAL A 238 -14.17 2.07 -4.39
CA VAL A 238 -15.45 2.44 -3.77
C VAL A 238 -16.49 1.35 -3.96
N THR A 239 -16.56 0.76 -5.16
CA THR A 239 -17.48 -0.34 -5.44
C THR A 239 -17.08 -1.60 -4.68
N LEU A 240 -15.78 -1.91 -4.60
CA LEU A 240 -15.27 -3.00 -3.77
C LEU A 240 -15.61 -2.79 -2.28
N ALA A 241 -15.35 -1.60 -1.74
CA ALA A 241 -15.71 -1.23 -0.38
C ALA A 241 -17.21 -1.46 -0.11
N LYS A 242 -18.09 -1.03 -1.03
CA LYS A 242 -19.53 -1.27 -0.94
C LYS A 242 -19.89 -2.75 -0.98
N LEU A 243 -19.27 -3.53 -1.86
CA LEU A 243 -19.50 -4.98 -1.97
C LEU A 243 -19.11 -5.70 -0.68
N ILE A 244 -17.94 -5.39 -0.11
CA ILE A 244 -17.47 -5.92 1.17
C ILE A 244 -18.44 -5.50 2.27
N TYR A 245 -18.72 -4.21 2.37
CA TYR A 245 -19.63 -3.65 3.37
C TYR A 245 -21.03 -4.27 3.34
N ASN A 246 -21.58 -4.56 2.16
CA ASN A 246 -22.90 -5.17 1.99
C ASN A 246 -22.87 -6.70 2.19
N ARG A 247 -21.75 -7.36 1.90
CA ARG A 247 -21.54 -8.78 2.22
C ARG A 247 -21.45 -8.98 3.72
N HIS A 248 -21.00 -7.95 4.44
CA HIS A 248 -21.02 -7.90 5.87
C HIS A 248 -22.37 -7.39 6.38
N SER A 249 -22.71 -7.77 7.60
CA SER A 249 -23.90 -7.23 8.27
C SER A 249 -23.68 -5.81 8.82
N ALA A 250 -22.59 -5.15 8.42
CA ALA A 250 -22.27 -3.77 8.75
C ALA A 250 -23.34 -2.79 8.26
N SER A 251 -23.94 -3.05 7.09
CA SER A 251 -25.02 -2.23 6.54
C SER A 251 -26.22 -2.11 7.48
N GLU A 252 -26.60 -3.20 8.14
CA GLU A 252 -27.66 -3.21 9.13
C GLU A 252 -27.18 -2.67 10.47
N LEU A 253 -26.06 -3.19 10.99
CA LEU A 253 -25.63 -2.93 12.37
C LEU A 253 -24.99 -1.54 12.56
N PHE A 254 -24.22 -1.08 11.59
CA PHE A 254 -23.39 0.14 11.65
C PHE A 254 -23.40 0.91 10.32
N PRO A 255 -24.56 1.45 9.90
CA PRO A 255 -24.73 2.17 8.64
C PRO A 255 -23.71 3.31 8.44
N GLU A 256 -23.22 3.88 9.54
CA GLU A 256 -22.23 4.95 9.56
C GLU A 256 -20.84 4.55 9.04
N LEU A 257 -20.51 3.26 8.92
CA LEU A 257 -19.17 2.81 8.55
C LEU A 257 -18.87 2.89 7.04
N LEU A 258 -19.88 2.93 6.18
CA LEU A 258 -19.68 2.91 4.73
C LEU A 258 -18.78 4.05 4.21
N PRO A 259 -18.96 5.33 4.61
CA PRO A 259 -18.07 6.40 4.19
C PRO A 259 -16.62 6.18 4.65
N HIS A 260 -16.41 5.67 5.86
CA HIS A 260 -15.07 5.41 6.40
C HIS A 260 -14.34 4.32 5.61
N ILE A 261 -15.05 3.23 5.30
CA ILE A 261 -14.48 2.10 4.54
C ILE A 261 -14.25 2.47 3.08
N SER A 262 -15.12 3.30 2.48
CA SER A 262 -14.93 3.79 1.12
C SER A 262 -13.69 4.69 1.01
N ALA A 263 -13.52 5.63 1.94
CA ALA A 263 -12.34 6.50 1.98
C ALA A 263 -11.05 5.68 2.21
N TYR A 264 -11.09 4.72 3.14
CA TYR A 264 -9.97 3.82 3.39
C TYR A 264 -9.60 3.01 2.14
N ALA A 265 -10.58 2.48 1.41
CA ALA A 265 -10.30 1.73 0.18
C ALA A 265 -9.63 2.59 -0.91
N ILE A 266 -10.01 3.86 -1.04
CA ILE A 266 -9.33 4.80 -1.95
C ILE A 266 -7.87 5.01 -1.51
N ASP A 267 -7.63 5.28 -0.23
CA ASP A 267 -6.28 5.50 0.30
C ASP A 267 -5.39 4.26 0.11
N VAL A 268 -5.91 3.06 0.41
CA VAL A 268 -5.19 1.81 0.19
C VAL A 268 -4.93 1.59 -1.31
N PHE A 269 -5.93 1.82 -2.17
CA PHE A 269 -5.77 1.65 -3.63
C PHE A 269 -4.62 2.49 -4.18
N HIS A 270 -4.52 3.75 -3.73
CA HIS A 270 -3.47 4.70 -4.10
C HIS A 270 -2.11 4.31 -3.55
N ASN A 271 -2.03 3.99 -2.27
CA ASN A 271 -0.77 3.59 -1.62
C ASN A 271 -0.27 2.23 -2.13
N ALA A 272 -1.16 1.39 -2.64
CA ALA A 272 -0.88 0.08 -3.22
C ALA A 272 -0.75 0.11 -4.76
N SER A 273 -0.36 1.24 -5.36
CA SER A 273 -0.19 1.32 -6.81
C SER A 273 0.97 0.46 -7.31
N MET A 274 0.75 -0.31 -8.38
CA MET A 274 1.82 -0.98 -9.14
C MET A 274 2.30 -0.15 -10.32
N GLY A 275 1.73 1.06 -10.51
CA GLY A 275 1.92 1.91 -11.67
C GLY A 275 1.17 1.41 -12.91
N LEU A 276 0.23 0.47 -12.74
CA LEU A 276 -0.70 0.02 -13.79
C LEU A 276 -2.06 0.72 -13.68
N GLU A 277 -2.27 1.40 -12.56
CA GLU A 277 -3.48 2.11 -12.17
C GLU A 277 -3.39 3.62 -12.47
N PRO A 278 -4.51 4.34 -12.44
CA PRO A 278 -4.51 5.79 -12.51
C PRO A 278 -3.81 6.40 -11.30
N ASP A 279 -2.98 7.42 -11.53
CA ASP A 279 -2.24 8.11 -10.46
C ASP A 279 -3.11 9.12 -9.69
N ASP A 280 -4.22 9.57 -10.29
CA ASP A 280 -5.06 10.65 -9.76
C ASP A 280 -6.01 10.13 -8.66
N LYS A 281 -6.03 10.83 -7.51
CA LYS A 281 -6.86 10.44 -6.34
C LYS A 281 -8.36 10.47 -6.58
N ASP A 282 -8.77 11.44 -7.37
CA ASP A 282 -10.15 11.69 -7.76
C ASP A 282 -10.58 10.90 -9.00
N PHE A 283 -9.70 10.06 -9.58
CA PHE A 283 -10.02 9.28 -10.76
C PHE A 283 -11.33 8.51 -10.63
N TRP A 284 -11.53 7.81 -9.49
CA TRP A 284 -12.71 6.99 -9.25
C TRP A 284 -13.97 7.77 -8.87
N GLU A 285 -13.87 9.09 -8.67
CA GLU A 285 -15.00 9.98 -8.44
C GLU A 285 -15.61 10.49 -9.76
N GLN A 286 -14.92 10.27 -10.88
CA GLN A 286 -15.37 10.72 -12.20
C GLN A 286 -16.55 9.85 -12.70
N PRO A 287 -17.57 10.44 -13.35
CA PRO A 287 -18.75 9.70 -13.84
C PRO A 287 -18.43 8.56 -14.82
N ASP A 288 -17.29 8.63 -15.51
CA ASP A 288 -16.82 7.68 -16.52
C ASP A 288 -15.50 6.99 -16.13
N ALA A 289 -15.16 6.97 -14.84
CA ALA A 289 -13.93 6.36 -14.31
C ALA A 289 -13.70 4.92 -14.81
N GLU A 290 -14.75 4.08 -14.82
CA GLU A 290 -14.64 2.69 -15.30
C GLU A 290 -14.25 2.62 -16.77
N LYS A 291 -14.82 3.50 -17.61
CA LYS A 291 -14.48 3.60 -19.03
C LYS A 291 -13.05 4.09 -19.19
N GLY A 292 -12.66 5.16 -18.50
CA GLY A 292 -11.30 5.68 -18.54
C GLY A 292 -10.25 4.65 -18.13
N PHE A 293 -10.57 3.82 -17.13
CA PHE A 293 -9.66 2.79 -16.66
C PHE A 293 -9.61 1.61 -17.64
N LYS A 294 -10.75 1.24 -18.24
CA LYS A 294 -10.75 0.27 -19.35
C LYS A 294 -9.87 0.76 -20.52
N ASP A 295 -10.00 2.01 -20.92
CA ASP A 295 -9.19 2.62 -21.98
C ASP A 295 -7.68 2.60 -21.62
N LEU A 296 -7.36 2.88 -20.34
CA LEU A 296 -6.00 2.71 -19.80
C LEU A 296 -5.48 1.27 -19.98
N LEU A 297 -6.28 0.26 -19.62
CA LEU A 297 -5.90 -1.15 -19.76
C LEU A 297 -5.72 -1.55 -21.24
N VAL A 298 -6.59 -1.10 -22.15
CA VAL A 298 -6.42 -1.30 -23.60
C VAL A 298 -5.09 -0.71 -24.08
N GLY A 299 -4.74 0.49 -23.60
CA GLY A 299 -3.46 1.15 -23.87
C GLY A 299 -2.25 0.33 -23.41
N LEU A 300 -2.34 -0.31 -22.23
CA LEU A 300 -1.30 -1.23 -21.76
C LEU A 300 -1.16 -2.45 -22.68
N CYS A 301 -2.27 -3.04 -23.12
CA CYS A 301 -2.25 -4.22 -24.00
C CYS A 301 -1.75 -3.96 -25.44
N THR A 302 -1.72 -2.71 -25.90
CA THR A 302 -1.45 -2.33 -27.31
C THR A 302 0.00 -1.89 -27.59
N GLU A 303 0.92 -2.07 -26.64
CA GLU A 303 2.38 -1.85 -26.71
C GLU A 303 2.91 -0.46 -26.32
N GLU A 304 2.21 0.65 -26.56
CA GLU A 304 2.79 1.99 -26.43
C GLU A 304 3.20 2.37 -25.00
N ARG A 305 2.51 1.85 -23.97
CA ARG A 305 2.84 2.13 -22.56
C ARG A 305 3.68 1.07 -21.87
N LEU A 306 3.67 -0.18 -22.34
CA LEU A 306 4.43 -1.24 -21.67
C LEU A 306 5.94 -1.08 -21.89
N SER A 307 6.34 -0.58 -23.06
CA SER A 307 7.74 -0.22 -23.34
C SER A 307 8.24 0.91 -22.43
N LEU A 308 7.36 1.81 -21.99
CA LEU A 308 7.65 2.83 -20.98
C LEU A 308 7.82 2.23 -19.58
N MET A 309 7.10 1.15 -19.26
CA MET A 309 7.28 0.39 -18.02
C MET A 309 8.53 -0.50 -18.02
N GLU A 310 8.97 -0.91 -19.21
CA GLU A 310 10.22 -1.63 -19.43
C GLU A 310 11.46 -0.75 -19.30
N CYS A 311 11.33 0.58 -19.08
CA CYS A 311 12.47 1.41 -18.69
C CYS A 311 13.05 0.87 -17.38
N PRO A 312 14.18 0.16 -17.42
CA PRO A 312 14.75 -0.37 -16.21
C PRO A 312 15.36 0.84 -15.52
N ALA A 313 14.88 1.16 -14.32
CA ALA A 313 15.74 1.73 -13.29
C ALA A 313 16.94 0.81 -12.95
N ASN A 314 17.08 -0.33 -13.66
CA ASN A 314 18.20 -1.24 -13.63
C ASN A 314 19.44 -0.65 -14.34
N SER A 315 20.03 0.31 -13.66
CA SER A 315 21.44 0.55 -13.37
C SER A 315 22.49 0.57 -14.48
N ARG A 316 22.39 -0.09 -15.63
CA ARG A 316 23.48 -0.04 -16.63
C ARG A 316 23.57 1.30 -17.33
N TYR A 317 22.48 1.82 -17.87
CA TYR A 317 22.47 3.14 -18.53
C TYR A 317 22.65 4.28 -17.52
N PHE A 318 22.05 4.19 -16.33
CA PHE A 318 22.27 5.17 -15.28
C PHE A 318 23.70 5.12 -14.70
N LYS A 319 24.31 3.94 -14.53
CA LYS A 319 25.73 3.81 -14.14
C LYS A 319 26.67 4.26 -15.26
N LEU A 320 26.33 4.03 -16.53
CA LEU A 320 27.08 4.56 -17.68
C LEU A 320 26.98 6.08 -17.72
N PHE A 321 25.79 6.63 -17.57
CA PHE A 321 25.56 8.08 -17.56
C PHE A 321 26.21 8.75 -16.35
N ALA A 322 26.02 8.24 -15.14
CA ALA A 322 26.69 8.70 -13.93
C ALA A 322 28.22 8.54 -14.04
N GLY A 323 28.70 7.44 -14.63
CA GLY A 323 30.11 7.21 -14.91
C GLY A 323 30.69 8.24 -15.89
N ILE A 324 29.98 8.56 -16.97
CA ILE A 324 30.34 9.62 -17.92
C ILE A 324 30.35 10.98 -17.23
N VAL A 325 29.35 11.29 -16.40
CA VAL A 325 29.28 12.54 -15.64
C VAL A 325 30.46 12.66 -14.68
N ILE A 326 30.80 11.60 -13.92
CA ILE A 326 31.97 11.57 -13.03
C ILE A 326 33.28 11.76 -13.82
N LEU A 327 33.43 11.11 -14.97
CA LEU A 327 34.61 11.27 -15.84
C LEU A 327 34.73 12.71 -16.37
N ILE A 328 33.62 13.36 -16.71
CA ILE A 328 33.61 14.77 -17.11
C ILE A 328 34.05 15.65 -15.92
N PHE A 329 33.53 15.44 -14.71
CA PHE A 329 33.94 16.21 -13.54
C PHE A 329 35.42 16.01 -13.17
N ILE A 330 35.94 14.78 -13.28
CA ILE A 330 37.37 14.50 -13.08
C ILE A 330 38.20 15.20 -14.16
N GLY A 331 37.79 15.12 -15.43
CA GLY A 331 38.49 15.79 -16.55
C GLY A 331 38.54 17.30 -16.39
N VAL A 332 37.43 17.93 -16.02
CA VAL A 332 37.34 19.38 -15.76
C VAL A 332 38.15 19.76 -14.52
N GLY A 333 38.06 18.98 -13.42
CA GLY A 333 38.83 19.21 -12.20
C GLY A 333 40.34 19.09 -12.41
N CYS A 334 40.80 18.05 -13.11
CA CYS A 334 42.20 17.85 -13.47
C CYS A 334 42.71 18.97 -14.39
N SER A 335 41.88 19.45 -15.32
CA SER A 335 42.23 20.58 -16.19
C SER A 335 42.42 21.88 -15.39
N ALA A 336 41.57 22.16 -14.39
CA ALA A 336 41.69 23.32 -13.52
C ALA A 336 42.95 23.25 -12.63
N VAL A 337 43.27 22.07 -12.09
CA VAL A 337 44.51 21.85 -11.30
C VAL A 337 45.74 21.98 -12.18
N TYR A 338 45.73 21.41 -13.39
CA TYR A 338 46.81 21.57 -14.35
C TYR A 338 47.02 23.04 -14.72
N PHE A 339 45.95 23.79 -14.97
CA PHE A 339 46.02 25.21 -15.30
C PHE A 339 46.61 26.06 -14.17
N THR A 340 46.24 25.76 -12.92
CA THR A 340 46.79 26.47 -11.74
C THR A 340 48.25 26.13 -11.48
N ILE A 341 48.67 24.88 -11.67
CA ILE A 341 50.08 24.47 -11.57
C ILE A 341 50.90 25.09 -12.71
N ALA A 342 50.45 25.00 -13.96
CA ALA A 342 51.14 25.59 -15.11
C ALA A 342 51.32 27.11 -14.96
N ARG A 343 50.30 27.80 -14.42
CA ARG A 343 50.40 29.25 -14.13
C ARG A 343 51.44 29.55 -13.04
N LYS A 344 51.58 28.71 -12.01
CA LYS A 344 52.64 28.82 -10.99
C LYS A 344 54.03 28.54 -11.55
N TRP A 345 54.16 27.58 -12.48
CA TRP A 345 55.44 27.27 -13.11
C TRP A 345 55.89 28.40 -14.05
N LYS A 346 54.98 28.95 -14.86
CA LYS A 346 55.27 30.11 -15.71
C LYS A 346 55.71 31.33 -14.89
N ALA A 347 55.07 31.60 -13.76
CA ALA A 347 55.49 32.67 -12.85
C ALA A 347 56.89 32.44 -12.25
N ARG A 348 57.32 31.19 -12.08
CA ARG A 348 58.68 30.84 -11.62
C ARG A 348 59.74 31.07 -12.69
N ASP A 349 59.43 30.77 -13.94
CA ASP A 349 60.35 31.03 -15.05
C ASP A 349 60.50 32.53 -15.31
N ASP A 350 59.42 33.31 -15.20
CA ASP A 350 59.50 34.78 -15.27
C ASP A 350 60.36 35.36 -14.13
N LEU A 351 60.29 34.77 -12.92
CA LEU A 351 61.18 35.12 -11.80
C LEU A 351 62.64 34.75 -12.08
N ARG A 352 62.94 33.59 -12.69
CA ARG A 352 64.33 33.22 -13.06
C ARG A 352 64.93 34.16 -14.09
N VAL A 353 64.13 34.67 -15.04
CA VAL A 353 64.58 35.68 -15.99
C VAL A 353 64.90 36.99 -15.27
N ALA A 354 64.09 37.40 -14.29
CA ALA A 354 64.36 38.59 -13.49
C ALA A 354 65.67 38.47 -12.67
N TYR A 355 65.96 37.31 -12.05
CA TYR A 355 67.20 37.12 -11.29
C TYR A 355 68.47 37.12 -12.16
N LYS A 356 68.40 36.66 -13.42
CA LYS A 356 69.52 36.75 -14.36
C LYS A 356 69.90 38.18 -14.77
N VAL A 357 68.97 39.13 -14.66
CA VAL A 357 69.26 40.56 -14.90
C VAL A 357 70.08 41.15 -13.75
N PHE A 358 69.94 40.64 -12.52
CA PHE A 358 70.68 41.14 -11.36
C PHE A 358 72.07 40.50 -11.19
N GLU A 359 72.33 39.29 -11.74
CA GLU A 359 73.66 38.67 -11.71
C GLU A 359 74.70 39.38 -12.60
N ASN A 360 74.26 40.16 -13.60
CA ASN A 360 75.17 40.93 -14.47
C ASN A 360 75.53 42.32 -13.94
N VAL A 361 75.03 42.71 -12.75
CA VAL A 361 75.41 43.96 -12.08
C VAL A 361 76.51 43.67 -11.06
N ASN A 362 77.68 43.25 -11.54
CA ASN A 362 78.89 43.26 -10.73
C ASN A 362 79.39 44.71 -10.60
N VAL A 363 78.97 45.36 -9.52
CA VAL A 363 79.58 46.60 -9.04
C VAL A 363 81.00 46.25 -8.60
N LYS A 364 81.99 46.70 -9.38
CA LYS A 364 83.38 46.81 -8.89
C LYS A 364 83.39 47.90 -7.82
N LEU A 365 83.50 47.47 -6.56
CA LEU A 365 83.94 48.30 -5.43
C LEU A 365 85.46 48.19 -5.29
#